data_AF-A0A0P7V3A0-F1
#
_entry.id   AF-A0A0P7V3A0-F1
#
_cell.length_a   1.000
_cell.length_b   1.000
_cell.length_c   1.000
_cell.angle_alpha   90.00
_cell.angle_beta   90.00
_cell.angle_gamma   90.00
#
_symmetry.space_group_name_H-M   'P 1'
#
loop_
_entity.id
_entity.type
_entity.pdbx_description
1 polymer ?
#
loop_
_entity_poly.entity_id
_entity_poly.type
_entity_poly.pdbx_seq_one_letter_code
_entity_poly.pdbx_strand_id
1 'polypeptide(L)'
;EDYVLDDRSGLGRRFDGIGGLSGGGATSRLLVNYAEPYRSQILDYLFKPNFGASLHILKVEIGGDAQTTDGTEPSHMHYENDENYFRGYEWWLMKEAKKRNPNITLIGLPWAFPGWVGHGTNWPYDFPDITAYYVVSWIIGAKQYHDLDINYIGNDSWNISSSMIIDPYLNDAVDVIGAHYPGTTTVTQALLTGKPLWASEDYSTFNDDVGGGCWARILNQNYVNGRMTGTISWNLIASYYENLSFGRDGLMTAEEPWSGNYVVESPIWITAHTTQFAQPGWRYLKTLGHLEQGGSYVAFTDGNGNLTIVIETMTHDHSQCIRPPLPAFNVSAQSATFHLKGSFNALTSLQVWHSKLDFKRQNSILFKQLSPMKLSDGTFSLDLDVDEVYTLTTITTGQKGAHPAPPSSAPFPKIYKDDFNVRNPPFTEAPDFADQTGVFEYFINLTDPGPHVFTLRQVVTQRPVTWQNLTVTCDIFIETAKTGGVFIAARVDQGGEAVRHAKGVFFWVYADGTYKGQYATGMLNGYPLWKSAVVLQPKNGWAAIGTNTFELAQYDNFAIEAE
;
A
#
# COMPACT_ATOMS: atom_id res chain seq x y z
N GLU A 1 -15.20 -35.10 -8.81
CA GLU A 1 -13.82 -35.48 -8.45
C GLU A 1 -13.61 -35.55 -6.95
N ASP A 2 -12.65 -36.38 -6.53
CA ASP A 2 -12.38 -36.72 -5.12
C ASP A 2 -10.99 -36.22 -4.69
N TYR A 3 -10.98 -35.35 -3.67
CA TYR A 3 -9.79 -34.73 -3.10
C TYR A 3 -9.58 -35.23 -1.67
N VAL A 4 -8.35 -35.56 -1.28
CA VAL A 4 -8.03 -36.08 0.07
C VAL A 4 -7.29 -35.02 0.87
N LEU A 5 -7.69 -34.80 2.13
CA LEU A 5 -7.01 -33.90 3.07
C LEU A 5 -6.47 -34.72 4.25
N ASP A 6 -5.14 -34.86 4.36
CA ASP A 6 -4.49 -35.80 5.28
C ASP A 6 -3.18 -35.24 5.88
N ASP A 7 -3.05 -35.32 7.21
CA ASP A 7 -1.87 -34.92 7.97
C ASP A 7 -0.92 -36.08 8.30
N ARG A 8 -1.31 -37.34 8.09
CA ARG A 8 -0.52 -38.54 8.46
C ARG A 8 0.83 -38.64 7.74
N SER A 9 0.98 -38.00 6.59
CA SER A 9 2.25 -37.91 5.87
C SER A 9 3.17 -36.79 6.38
N GLY A 10 2.76 -36.08 7.44
CA GLY A 10 3.37 -34.84 7.94
C GLY A 10 2.90 -33.61 7.18
N LEU A 11 3.13 -32.44 7.77
CA LEU A 11 2.62 -31.15 7.26
C LEU A 11 3.54 -30.50 6.21
N GLY A 12 2.99 -29.56 5.44
CA GLY A 12 3.69 -28.69 4.50
C GLY A 12 4.50 -27.59 5.18
N ARG A 13 4.80 -26.49 4.48
CA ARG A 13 5.52 -25.35 5.08
C ARG A 13 4.67 -24.65 6.15
N ARG A 14 5.34 -23.84 6.99
CA ARG A 14 4.68 -22.83 7.83
C ARG A 14 3.94 -21.83 6.94
N PHE A 15 2.82 -21.32 7.41
CA PHE A 15 2.15 -20.14 6.87
C PHE A 15 2.60 -18.92 7.69
N ASP A 16 3.05 -17.87 7.01
CA ASP A 16 3.70 -16.71 7.64
C ASP A 16 2.80 -15.46 7.66
N GLY A 17 1.81 -15.37 6.78
CA GLY A 17 0.71 -14.40 6.86
C GLY A 17 0.34 -13.73 5.53
N ILE A 18 -0.82 -13.05 5.52
CA ILE A 18 -1.22 -12.13 4.44
C ILE A 18 -1.07 -10.69 4.91
N GLY A 19 -0.57 -9.80 4.05
CA GLY A 19 -0.31 -8.40 4.36
C GLY A 19 -0.80 -7.41 3.32
N GLY A 20 -0.75 -6.13 3.71
CA GLY A 20 -0.82 -4.98 2.82
C GLY A 20 0.40 -4.08 3.01
N LEU A 21 0.71 -3.29 1.98
CA LEU A 21 1.88 -2.43 1.89
C LEU A 21 1.45 -0.96 1.86
N SER A 22 1.94 -0.15 2.80
CA SER A 22 1.76 1.30 2.83
C SER A 22 3.04 2.01 2.38
N GLY A 23 2.89 3.03 1.55
CA GLY A 23 3.98 3.65 0.81
C GLY A 23 4.37 2.89 -0.45
N GLY A 24 5.60 3.14 -0.92
CA GLY A 24 6.04 2.84 -2.28
C GLY A 24 5.08 3.36 -3.36
N GLY A 25 4.52 4.57 -3.31
CA GLY A 25 4.88 5.73 -2.48
C GLY A 25 3.67 6.63 -2.23
N ALA A 26 3.53 7.14 -1.00
CA ALA A 26 2.45 8.03 -0.56
C ALA A 26 1.02 7.44 -0.62
N THR A 27 0.89 6.11 -0.64
CA THR A 27 -0.41 5.44 -0.83
C THR A 27 -1.39 5.61 0.34
N SER A 28 -0.92 5.96 1.54
CA SER A 28 -1.76 6.33 2.70
C SER A 28 -1.99 7.85 2.88
N ARG A 29 -1.52 8.71 1.96
CA ARG A 29 -1.38 10.16 2.19
C ARG A 29 -2.66 10.89 2.57
N LEU A 30 -3.81 10.52 2.00
CA LEU A 30 -5.13 11.12 2.25
C LEU A 30 -5.90 10.45 3.40
N LEU A 31 -5.40 9.37 3.99
CA LEU A 31 -6.07 8.69 5.11
C LEU A 31 -5.97 9.49 6.42
N VAL A 32 -4.88 10.25 6.57
CA VAL A 32 -4.47 10.90 7.83
C VAL A 32 -5.46 11.96 8.30
N ASN A 33 -6.09 12.69 7.38
CA ASN A 33 -7.00 13.80 7.62
C ASN A 33 -8.49 13.42 7.54
N TYR A 34 -8.84 12.14 7.36
CA TYR A 34 -10.22 11.69 7.54
C TYR A 34 -10.76 12.04 8.93
N ALA A 35 -11.97 12.59 8.97
CA ALA A 35 -12.69 12.83 10.21
C ALA A 35 -13.01 11.51 10.94
N GLU A 36 -13.04 11.55 12.27
CA GLU A 36 -13.61 10.47 13.06
C GLU A 36 -15.15 10.53 12.99
N PRO A 37 -15.86 9.38 12.94
CA PRO A 37 -15.36 8.03 13.18
C PRO A 37 -14.74 7.33 11.95
N TYR A 38 -14.84 7.92 10.76
CA TYR A 38 -14.58 7.23 9.48
C TYR A 38 -13.14 6.71 9.39
N ARG A 39 -12.15 7.50 9.81
CA ARG A 39 -10.74 7.06 9.87
C ARG A 39 -10.55 5.81 10.74
N SER A 40 -11.11 5.80 11.95
CA SER A 40 -11.07 4.63 12.83
C SER A 40 -11.87 3.43 12.28
N GLN A 41 -12.93 3.66 11.50
CA GLN A 41 -13.71 2.61 10.82
C GLN A 41 -12.93 1.95 9.67
N ILE A 42 -12.21 2.73 8.87
CA ILE A 42 -11.30 2.24 7.81
C ILE A 42 -10.21 1.36 8.43
N LEU A 43 -9.54 1.85 9.47
CA LEU A 43 -8.50 1.09 10.20
C LEU A 43 -9.05 -0.19 10.86
N ASP A 44 -10.32 -0.21 11.25
CA ASP A 44 -11.02 -1.42 11.70
C ASP A 44 -11.18 -2.44 10.55
N TYR A 45 -11.56 -2.01 9.34
CA TYR A 45 -11.66 -2.92 8.18
C TYR A 45 -10.31 -3.52 7.78
N LEU A 46 -9.20 -2.79 7.93
CA LEU A 46 -7.86 -3.28 7.62
C LEU A 46 -7.30 -4.22 8.71
N PHE A 47 -7.26 -3.78 9.97
CA PHE A 47 -6.40 -4.39 10.99
C PHE A 47 -7.12 -5.10 12.13
N LYS A 48 -8.43 -4.93 12.31
CA LYS A 48 -9.16 -5.50 13.46
C LYS A 48 -9.40 -7.01 13.25
N PRO A 49 -8.92 -7.89 14.16
CA PRO A 49 -9.13 -9.33 14.02
C PRO A 49 -10.62 -9.70 14.05
N ASN A 50 -11.03 -10.63 13.18
CA ASN A 50 -12.42 -11.06 13.00
C ASN A 50 -13.36 -9.88 12.67
N PHE A 51 -12.97 -9.02 11.73
CA PHE A 51 -13.83 -7.92 11.28
C PHE A 51 -13.79 -7.73 9.76
N GLY A 52 -12.70 -7.23 9.20
CA GLY A 52 -12.49 -7.09 7.76
C GLY A 52 -11.33 -7.96 7.30
N ALA A 53 -10.40 -7.38 6.54
CA ALA A 53 -9.18 -7.99 6.03
C ALA A 53 -8.28 -8.55 7.15
N SER A 54 -8.40 -8.08 8.39
CA SER A 54 -7.82 -8.69 9.59
C SER A 54 -6.32 -8.99 9.45
N LEU A 55 -5.57 -8.07 8.84
CA LEU A 55 -4.23 -8.33 8.28
C LEU A 55 -3.21 -8.86 9.31
N HIS A 56 -2.34 -9.76 8.83
CA HIS A 56 -1.27 -10.38 9.63
C HIS A 56 0.05 -9.64 9.53
N ILE A 57 0.26 -8.93 8.43
CA ILE A 57 1.50 -8.22 8.09
C ILE A 57 1.14 -6.80 7.63
N LEU A 58 1.93 -5.81 8.08
CA LEU A 58 1.97 -4.46 7.53
C LEU A 58 3.42 -4.19 7.08
N LYS A 59 3.62 -3.99 5.78
CA LYS A 59 4.88 -3.52 5.19
C LYS A 59 4.76 -2.01 5.00
N VAL A 60 5.79 -1.26 5.37
CA VAL A 60 5.83 0.21 5.26
C VAL A 60 7.07 0.67 4.52
N GLU A 61 6.97 1.81 3.82
CA GLU A 61 8.13 2.52 3.29
C GLU A 61 8.97 3.12 4.44
N ILE A 62 10.29 3.00 4.28
CA ILE A 62 11.27 3.86 4.97
C ILE A 62 11.50 5.06 4.05
N GLY A 63 10.78 6.15 4.31
CA GLY A 63 10.76 7.34 3.47
C GLY A 63 12.15 7.86 3.12
N GLY A 64 12.33 8.31 1.88
CA GLY A 64 13.64 8.66 1.30
C GLY A 64 13.68 10.01 0.58
N ASP A 65 12.71 10.90 0.83
CA ASP A 65 12.55 12.25 0.26
C ASP A 65 12.33 12.29 -1.28
N ALA A 66 12.25 11.13 -1.93
CA ALA A 66 12.07 10.97 -3.37
C ALA A 66 10.66 10.47 -3.72
N GLN A 67 10.24 10.65 -4.96
CA GLN A 67 9.00 10.09 -5.51
C GLN A 67 9.15 8.58 -5.68
N THR A 68 8.27 7.80 -5.05
CA THR A 68 8.38 6.32 -4.94
C THR A 68 7.17 5.52 -5.45
N THR A 69 6.06 6.16 -5.85
CA THR A 69 5.17 5.80 -7.00
C THR A 69 4.09 6.86 -7.20
N ASP A 70 3.39 7.30 -6.13
CA ASP A 70 2.29 8.29 -6.19
C ASP A 70 2.56 9.57 -5.40
N GLY A 71 3.71 9.65 -4.73
CA GLY A 71 4.21 10.81 -4.00
C GLY A 71 5.59 10.54 -3.38
N THR A 72 6.09 11.50 -2.61
CA THR A 72 7.28 11.35 -1.79
C THR A 72 6.92 10.98 -0.36
N GLU A 73 7.80 10.26 0.33
CA GLU A 73 7.69 10.04 1.77
C GLU A 73 8.89 10.60 2.53
N PRO A 74 8.65 11.33 3.64
CA PRO A 74 9.68 12.08 4.34
C PRO A 74 10.62 11.16 5.13
N SER A 75 11.92 11.35 4.94
CA SER A 75 12.95 10.62 5.66
C SER A 75 13.06 11.05 7.13
N HIS A 76 13.40 10.09 8.00
CA HIS A 76 13.83 10.39 9.37
C HIS A 76 15.16 11.15 9.43
N MET A 77 15.93 11.26 8.33
CA MET A 77 17.18 12.00 8.23
C MET A 77 17.33 12.74 6.88
N HIS A 78 16.77 13.95 6.75
CA HIS A 78 16.93 14.77 5.52
C HIS A 78 18.40 15.15 5.26
N TYR A 79 19.20 15.23 6.33
CA TYR A 79 20.63 15.54 6.29
C TYR A 79 21.40 14.59 7.21
N GLU A 80 22.71 14.45 6.99
CA GLU A 80 23.63 13.58 7.77
C GLU A 80 23.56 13.78 9.30
N ASN A 81 23.17 14.97 9.76
CA ASN A 81 23.08 15.35 11.18
C ASN A 81 21.64 15.75 11.61
N ASP A 82 20.63 15.31 10.86
CA ASP A 82 19.20 15.46 11.19
C ASP A 82 18.63 14.09 11.59
N GLU A 83 17.90 14.02 12.71
CA GLU A 83 17.15 12.83 13.12
C GLU A 83 15.77 13.27 13.65
N ASN A 84 14.70 12.89 12.95
CA ASN A 84 13.32 13.15 13.35
C ASN A 84 12.39 11.96 13.06
N TYR A 85 12.12 11.17 14.09
CA TYR A 85 11.26 9.99 14.03
C TYR A 85 9.76 10.29 14.11
N PHE A 86 9.33 11.53 13.88
CA PHE A 86 7.92 11.94 13.93
C PHE A 86 7.35 12.42 12.58
N ARG A 87 8.15 12.37 11.51
CA ARG A 87 7.71 12.75 10.14
C ARG A 87 6.78 11.74 9.50
N GLY A 88 5.91 12.22 8.60
CA GLY A 88 5.01 11.37 7.82
C GLY A 88 3.94 10.67 8.68
N TYR A 89 3.46 9.52 8.20
CA TYR A 89 2.30 8.82 8.78
C TYR A 89 2.52 7.34 9.08
N GLU A 90 3.57 6.70 8.55
CA GLU A 90 3.79 5.26 8.78
C GLU A 90 4.00 4.92 10.26
N TRP A 91 4.63 5.80 11.04
CA TRP A 91 4.68 5.68 12.50
C TRP A 91 3.30 5.61 13.14
N TRP A 92 2.37 6.46 12.71
CA TRP A 92 0.98 6.48 13.18
C TRP A 92 0.22 5.23 12.72
N LEU A 93 0.38 4.83 11.46
CA LEU A 93 -0.30 3.68 10.88
C LEU A 93 0.12 2.38 11.57
N MET A 94 1.42 2.16 11.78
CA MET A 94 1.93 1.02 12.55
C MET A 94 1.41 0.99 13.99
N LYS A 95 1.30 2.15 14.67
CA LYS A 95 0.69 2.24 16.01
C LYS A 95 -0.80 1.90 16.00
N GLU A 96 -1.59 2.45 15.07
CA GLU A 96 -3.02 2.15 14.96
C GLU A 96 -3.32 0.70 14.51
N ALA A 97 -2.41 0.08 13.77
CA ALA A 97 -2.42 -1.34 13.45
C ALA A 97 -2.11 -2.21 14.69
N LYS A 98 -0.99 -1.96 15.39
CA LYS A 98 -0.61 -2.67 16.64
C LYS A 98 -1.67 -2.55 17.73
N LYS A 99 -2.33 -1.40 17.84
CA LYS A 99 -3.46 -1.14 18.75
C LYS A 99 -4.70 -2.00 18.47
N ARG A 100 -4.89 -2.48 17.23
CA ARG A 100 -5.98 -3.38 16.81
C ARG A 100 -5.56 -4.85 16.81
N ASN A 101 -4.34 -5.12 16.34
CA ASN A 101 -3.72 -6.44 16.32
C ASN A 101 -2.28 -6.34 16.87
N PRO A 102 -2.06 -6.56 18.18
CA PRO A 102 -0.72 -6.52 18.77
C PRO A 102 0.27 -7.52 18.12
N ASN A 103 -0.27 -8.61 17.58
CA ASN A 103 0.50 -9.68 16.93
C ASN A 103 0.80 -9.40 15.44
N ILE A 104 0.43 -8.23 14.89
CA ILE A 104 0.74 -7.89 13.49
C ILE A 104 2.26 -7.83 13.28
N THR A 105 2.73 -8.45 12.19
CA THR A 105 4.13 -8.38 11.76
C THR A 105 4.40 -7.02 11.11
N LEU A 106 5.45 -6.31 11.53
CA LEU A 106 5.88 -5.04 10.94
C LEU A 106 7.13 -5.24 10.08
N ILE A 107 7.13 -4.68 8.87
CA ILE A 107 8.24 -4.78 7.90
C ILE A 107 8.60 -3.39 7.39
N GLY A 108 9.89 -3.02 7.40
CA GLY A 108 10.40 -1.83 6.72
C GLY A 108 11.12 -2.18 5.41
N LEU A 109 11.00 -1.31 4.40
CA LEU A 109 11.78 -1.34 3.16
C LEU A 109 12.02 0.11 2.68
N PRO A 110 13.27 0.55 2.40
CA PRO A 110 13.50 1.81 1.70
C PRO A 110 13.31 1.63 0.18
N TRP A 111 12.44 2.44 -0.42
CA TRP A 111 12.37 2.59 -1.89
C TRP A 111 13.41 3.61 -2.41
N ALA A 112 13.75 4.60 -1.59
CA ALA A 112 14.71 5.65 -1.90
C ALA A 112 15.58 6.01 -0.67
N PHE A 113 16.57 6.87 -0.90
CA PHE A 113 17.48 7.37 0.13
C PHE A 113 17.73 8.88 -0.06
N PRO A 114 17.84 9.67 1.03
CA PRO A 114 18.26 11.06 0.95
C PRO A 114 19.64 11.21 0.30
N GLY A 115 19.84 12.31 -0.44
CA GLY A 115 21.04 12.48 -1.29
C GLY A 115 22.38 12.43 -0.55
N TRP A 116 22.40 12.70 0.76
CA TRP A 116 23.63 12.62 1.58
C TRP A 116 24.10 11.17 1.81
N VAL A 117 23.20 10.18 1.80
CA VAL A 117 23.51 8.76 2.03
C VAL A 117 24.40 8.19 0.93
N GLY A 118 24.28 8.70 -0.30
CA GLY A 118 25.20 8.38 -1.41
C GLY A 118 26.60 8.99 -1.28
N HIS A 119 26.84 9.83 -0.26
CA HIS A 119 28.15 10.44 0.06
C HIS A 119 28.85 11.04 -1.19
N GLY A 120 28.08 11.78 -1.99
CA GLY A 120 28.53 12.44 -3.22
C GLY A 120 28.36 11.62 -4.51
N THR A 121 27.93 10.36 -4.43
CA THR A 121 27.48 9.55 -5.59
C THR A 121 25.96 9.46 -5.65
N ASN A 122 25.42 8.93 -6.75
CA ASN A 122 23.99 8.67 -6.92
C ASN A 122 23.67 7.17 -6.65
N TRP A 123 24.36 6.55 -5.70
CA TRP A 123 24.21 5.12 -5.39
C TRP A 123 24.41 4.83 -3.89
N PRO A 124 23.43 4.23 -3.19
CA PRO A 124 23.51 4.05 -1.73
C PRO A 124 24.49 2.94 -1.31
N TYR A 125 24.92 2.06 -2.23
CA TYR A 125 25.73 0.89 -1.88
C TYR A 125 27.25 1.08 -2.15
N ASP A 126 27.68 2.28 -2.54
CA ASP A 126 29.11 2.64 -2.60
C ASP A 126 29.72 2.76 -1.19
N PHE A 127 28.92 3.20 -0.21
CA PHE A 127 29.28 3.37 1.20
C PHE A 127 28.26 2.60 2.08
N PRO A 128 28.34 1.25 2.10
CA PRO A 128 27.29 0.41 2.69
C PRO A 128 27.17 0.55 4.21
N ASP A 129 28.20 1.05 4.88
CA ASP A 129 28.20 1.39 6.31
C ASP A 129 27.35 2.64 6.62
N ILE A 130 27.40 3.67 5.76
CA ILE A 130 26.52 4.85 5.86
C ILE A 130 25.06 4.45 5.65
N THR A 131 24.78 3.65 4.62
CA THR A 131 23.43 3.14 4.33
C THR A 131 22.91 2.20 5.41
N ALA A 132 23.77 1.33 5.97
CA ALA A 132 23.40 0.49 7.10
C ALA A 132 23.10 1.32 8.36
N TYR A 133 23.88 2.37 8.65
CA TYR A 133 23.59 3.30 9.74
C TYR A 133 22.23 3.97 9.56
N TYR A 134 21.96 4.56 8.40
CA TYR A 134 20.68 5.20 8.07
C TYR A 134 19.47 4.28 8.35
N VAL A 135 19.51 3.04 7.84
CA VAL A 135 18.43 2.07 8.01
C VAL A 135 18.31 1.56 9.46
N VAL A 136 19.42 1.32 10.14
CA VAL A 136 19.41 0.86 11.55
C VAL A 136 18.90 1.95 12.48
N SER A 137 19.22 3.22 12.24
CA SER A 137 18.67 4.36 12.98
C SER A 137 17.14 4.42 12.89
N TRP A 138 16.54 4.14 11.72
CA TRP A 138 15.07 4.03 11.58
C TRP A 138 14.48 2.94 12.49
N ILE A 139 15.09 1.75 12.52
CA ILE A 139 14.65 0.62 13.35
C ILE A 139 14.78 0.94 14.85
N ILE A 140 15.88 1.60 15.25
CA ILE A 140 16.11 2.03 16.63
C ILE A 140 15.07 3.09 17.02
N GLY A 141 14.80 4.06 16.15
CA GLY A 141 13.80 5.11 16.36
C GLY A 141 12.37 4.56 16.48
N ALA A 142 12.01 3.57 15.66
CA ALA A 142 10.74 2.85 15.75
C ALA A 142 10.47 2.34 17.18
N LYS A 143 11.48 1.73 17.80
CA LYS A 143 11.37 1.23 19.17
C LYS A 143 11.44 2.34 20.22
N GLN A 144 12.39 3.26 20.10
CA GLN A 144 12.62 4.30 21.12
C GLN A 144 11.49 5.33 21.24
N TYR A 145 10.89 5.74 20.12
CA TYR A 145 9.90 6.82 20.10
C TYR A 145 8.45 6.35 20.00
N HIS A 146 8.21 5.10 19.55
CA HIS A 146 6.85 4.57 19.30
C HIS A 146 6.56 3.19 19.92
N ASP A 147 7.53 2.57 20.61
CA ASP A 147 7.46 1.19 21.13
C ASP A 147 7.18 0.11 20.06
N LEU A 148 7.59 0.37 18.81
CA LEU A 148 7.37 -0.54 17.68
C LEU A 148 8.56 -1.49 17.51
N ASP A 149 8.33 -2.79 17.70
CA ASP A 149 9.27 -3.85 17.31
C ASP A 149 9.09 -4.18 15.83
N ILE A 150 10.05 -3.73 15.00
CA ILE A 150 10.14 -4.08 13.58
C ILE A 150 10.61 -5.53 13.45
N ASN A 151 9.89 -6.36 12.68
CA ASN A 151 10.15 -7.79 12.60
C ASN A 151 11.05 -8.18 11.42
N TYR A 152 11.00 -7.42 10.32
CA TYR A 152 11.84 -7.63 9.14
C TYR A 152 12.29 -6.30 8.53
N ILE A 153 13.49 -6.30 7.96
CA ILE A 153 14.03 -5.23 7.11
C ILE A 153 14.36 -5.83 5.74
N GLY A 154 13.91 -5.21 4.66
CA GLY A 154 13.82 -5.85 3.35
C GLY A 154 14.75 -5.32 2.25
N ASN A 155 14.97 -6.18 1.25
CA ASN A 155 15.21 -5.86 -0.15
C ASN A 155 14.74 -7.08 -0.98
N ASP A 156 13.99 -6.87 -2.05
CA ASP A 156 13.14 -7.91 -2.67
C ASP A 156 13.66 -8.33 -4.06
N SER A 157 14.10 -9.59 -4.22
CA SER A 157 14.42 -10.18 -5.53
C SER A 157 14.66 -11.69 -5.49
N TRP A 158 14.10 -12.45 -6.45
CA TRP A 158 14.49 -13.86 -6.66
C TRP A 158 15.98 -14.05 -6.97
N ASN A 159 16.67 -13.03 -7.52
CA ASN A 159 18.06 -13.15 -7.96
C ASN A 159 19.04 -13.46 -6.83
N ILE A 160 18.71 -13.08 -5.58
CA ILE A 160 19.53 -13.34 -4.39
C ILE A 160 19.76 -14.85 -4.15
N SER A 161 18.79 -15.69 -4.57
CA SER A 161 18.79 -17.14 -4.36
C SER A 161 20.02 -17.83 -4.94
N SER A 162 20.51 -17.35 -6.09
CA SER A 162 21.71 -17.92 -6.74
C SER A 162 22.98 -17.61 -5.95
N SER A 163 23.05 -16.42 -5.35
CA SER A 163 24.17 -16.00 -4.49
C SER A 163 24.17 -16.75 -3.16
N MET A 164 22.99 -16.94 -2.54
CA MET A 164 22.86 -17.70 -1.28
C MET A 164 23.28 -19.17 -1.41
N ILE A 165 23.16 -19.79 -2.58
CA ILE A 165 23.64 -21.17 -2.81
C ILE A 165 25.17 -21.27 -2.78
N ILE A 166 25.89 -20.20 -3.15
CA ILE A 166 27.36 -20.20 -3.24
C ILE A 166 28.04 -19.49 -2.06
N ASP A 167 27.34 -18.59 -1.38
CA ASP A 167 27.83 -17.87 -0.20
C ASP A 167 27.00 -18.25 1.05
N PRO A 168 27.56 -19.07 1.96
CA PRO A 168 26.86 -19.47 3.18
C PRO A 168 26.68 -18.31 4.16
N TYR A 169 27.54 -17.28 4.17
CA TYR A 169 27.37 -16.13 5.04
C TYR A 169 26.18 -15.28 4.61
N LEU A 170 26.01 -15.09 3.29
CA LEU A 170 24.81 -14.44 2.74
C LEU A 170 23.55 -15.29 2.99
N ASN A 171 23.62 -16.61 2.85
CA ASN A 171 22.50 -17.49 3.17
C ASN A 171 22.10 -17.39 4.64
N ASP A 172 23.06 -17.39 5.57
CA ASP A 172 22.78 -17.36 7.00
C ASP A 172 22.30 -15.98 7.46
N ALA A 173 22.66 -14.90 6.75
CA ALA A 173 22.20 -13.53 7.01
C ALA A 173 20.80 -13.19 6.44
N VAL A 174 20.24 -13.99 5.53
CA VAL A 174 18.94 -13.74 4.90
C VAL A 174 17.88 -14.72 5.42
N ASP A 175 16.96 -14.28 6.28
CA ASP A 175 15.93 -15.13 6.87
C ASP A 175 14.83 -15.56 5.89
N VAL A 176 14.46 -14.71 4.94
CA VAL A 176 13.33 -14.87 4.01
C VAL A 176 13.72 -14.36 2.63
N ILE A 177 13.30 -15.06 1.57
CA ILE A 177 13.45 -14.57 0.19
C ILE A 177 12.13 -13.94 -0.26
N GLY A 178 12.11 -12.60 -0.32
CA GLY A 178 11.03 -11.83 -0.92
C GLY A 178 11.22 -11.64 -2.42
N ALA A 179 10.12 -11.60 -3.18
CA ALA A 179 10.10 -11.23 -4.59
C ALA A 179 8.77 -10.55 -4.97
N HIS A 180 8.84 -9.70 -5.99
CA HIS A 180 7.71 -8.92 -6.52
C HIS A 180 7.04 -9.60 -7.71
N TYR A 181 5.71 -9.50 -7.81
CA TYR A 181 4.85 -9.96 -8.91
C TYR A 181 5.24 -11.34 -9.49
N PRO A 182 5.39 -12.39 -8.66
CA PRO A 182 6.00 -13.67 -9.04
C PRO A 182 5.15 -14.53 -9.99
N GLY A 183 3.93 -14.11 -10.33
CA GLY A 183 3.00 -14.86 -11.19
C GLY A 183 2.65 -16.23 -10.64
N THR A 184 2.56 -16.36 -9.31
CA THR A 184 2.46 -17.63 -8.56
C THR A 184 3.66 -18.57 -8.62
N THR A 185 4.72 -18.25 -9.38
CA THR A 185 5.88 -19.15 -9.58
C THR A 185 7.06 -18.84 -8.67
N THR A 186 8.04 -19.74 -8.60
CA THR A 186 9.35 -19.48 -8.00
C THR A 186 10.46 -20.19 -8.79
N VAL A 187 11.72 -19.87 -8.50
CA VAL A 187 12.89 -20.45 -9.16
C VAL A 187 13.47 -21.62 -8.36
N THR A 188 14.06 -22.62 -9.05
CA THR A 188 14.67 -23.79 -8.43
C THR A 188 15.70 -23.42 -7.36
N GLN A 189 16.46 -22.35 -7.58
CA GLN A 189 17.46 -21.84 -6.65
C GLN A 189 16.83 -21.40 -5.31
N ALA A 190 15.68 -20.71 -5.35
CA ALA A 190 14.99 -20.27 -4.15
C ALA A 190 14.54 -21.48 -3.30
N LEU A 191 14.01 -22.53 -3.95
CA LEU A 191 13.64 -23.78 -3.29
C LEU A 191 14.85 -24.51 -2.67
N LEU A 192 16.02 -24.46 -3.30
CA LEU A 192 17.25 -25.09 -2.80
C LEU A 192 17.84 -24.44 -1.55
N THR A 193 17.59 -23.15 -1.30
CA THR A 193 18.00 -22.48 -0.04
C THR A 193 17.28 -23.03 1.20
N GLY A 194 16.12 -23.68 1.02
CA GLY A 194 15.26 -24.14 2.11
C GLY A 194 14.51 -23.03 2.86
N LYS A 195 14.76 -21.74 2.56
CA LYS A 195 14.18 -20.58 3.24
C LYS A 195 12.66 -20.44 3.00
N PRO A 196 11.93 -19.72 3.87
CA PRO A 196 10.62 -19.16 3.53
C PRO A 196 10.74 -18.27 2.29
N LEU A 197 9.72 -18.35 1.42
CA LEU A 197 9.66 -17.61 0.16
C LEU A 197 8.37 -16.80 0.19
N TRP A 198 8.40 -15.50 -0.05
CA TRP A 198 7.20 -14.65 -0.02
C TRP A 198 7.01 -13.91 -1.34
N ALA A 199 5.75 -13.77 -1.74
CA ALA A 199 5.35 -12.69 -2.64
C ALA A 199 5.28 -11.40 -1.81
N SER A 200 6.44 -10.79 -1.55
CA SER A 200 6.59 -9.62 -0.67
C SER A 200 6.10 -8.32 -1.33
N GLU A 201 5.73 -8.40 -2.60
CA GLU A 201 4.86 -7.46 -3.30
C GLU A 201 4.10 -8.19 -4.40
N ASP A 202 2.79 -8.04 -4.44
CA ASP A 202 1.89 -8.66 -5.41
C ASP A 202 0.62 -7.80 -5.55
N TYR A 203 -0.41 -8.28 -6.24
CA TYR A 203 -1.69 -7.57 -6.47
C TYR A 203 -1.57 -6.40 -7.45
N SER A 204 -1.34 -5.16 -6.98
CA SER A 204 -1.28 -3.92 -7.78
C SER A 204 -2.38 -3.83 -8.86
N THR A 205 -3.64 -4.10 -8.51
CA THR A 205 -4.72 -4.19 -9.50
C THR A 205 -5.96 -3.46 -9.01
N PHE A 206 -6.67 -2.80 -9.93
CA PHE A 206 -7.84 -1.98 -9.63
C PHE A 206 -8.87 -2.75 -8.79
N ASN A 207 -9.32 -2.16 -7.70
CA ASN A 207 -10.02 -2.87 -6.63
C ASN A 207 -11.51 -3.16 -6.84
N ASP A 208 -11.91 -3.45 -8.08
CA ASP A 208 -13.23 -3.98 -8.41
C ASP A 208 -13.33 -5.50 -8.14
N ASP A 209 -14.33 -6.16 -8.73
CA ASP A 209 -14.43 -7.62 -8.64
C ASP A 209 -13.35 -8.37 -9.46
N VAL A 210 -12.75 -7.76 -10.51
CA VAL A 210 -11.61 -8.36 -11.24
C VAL A 210 -10.34 -8.31 -10.40
N GLY A 211 -10.10 -7.20 -9.68
CA GLY A 211 -9.09 -7.13 -8.63
C GLY A 211 -9.32 -8.18 -7.55
N GLY A 212 -10.56 -8.29 -7.05
CA GLY A 212 -10.96 -9.35 -6.13
C GLY A 212 -10.64 -10.76 -6.62
N GLY A 213 -10.94 -11.04 -7.89
CA GLY A 213 -10.64 -12.33 -8.53
C GLY A 213 -9.14 -12.59 -8.69
N CYS A 214 -8.37 -11.57 -9.09
CA CYS A 214 -6.90 -11.61 -9.11
C CYS A 214 -6.36 -12.01 -7.72
N TRP A 215 -6.79 -11.31 -6.66
CA TRP A 215 -6.34 -11.53 -5.29
C TRP A 215 -6.72 -12.93 -4.79
N ALA A 216 -7.96 -13.36 -5.00
CA ALA A 216 -8.45 -14.68 -4.60
C ALA A 216 -7.60 -15.81 -5.20
N ARG A 217 -7.32 -15.70 -6.50
CA ARG A 217 -6.52 -16.67 -7.24
C ARG A 217 -5.09 -16.73 -6.73
N ILE A 218 -4.40 -15.59 -6.57
CA ILE A 218 -2.98 -15.60 -6.18
C ILE A 218 -2.76 -15.96 -4.70
N LEU A 219 -3.69 -15.62 -3.79
CA LEU A 219 -3.59 -16.01 -2.37
C LEU A 219 -3.50 -17.53 -2.17
N ASN A 220 -4.27 -18.31 -2.94
CA ASN A 220 -4.12 -19.77 -2.96
C ASN A 220 -2.89 -20.20 -3.76
N GLN A 221 -2.78 -19.73 -5.01
CA GLN A 221 -1.87 -20.30 -5.99
C GLN A 221 -0.39 -19.95 -5.74
N ASN A 222 -0.08 -18.84 -5.05
CA ASN A 222 1.28 -18.50 -4.62
C ASN A 222 1.91 -19.63 -3.77
N TYR A 223 1.13 -20.31 -2.92
CA TYR A 223 1.61 -21.49 -2.19
C TYR A 223 1.56 -22.78 -3.03
N VAL A 224 0.47 -23.01 -3.78
CA VAL A 224 0.29 -24.25 -4.57
C VAL A 224 1.41 -24.41 -5.60
N ASN A 225 1.67 -23.35 -6.38
CA ASN A 225 2.63 -23.34 -7.49
C ASN A 225 4.04 -22.97 -7.00
N GLY A 226 4.18 -21.85 -6.29
CA GLY A 226 5.46 -21.24 -5.93
C GLY A 226 6.01 -21.60 -4.55
N ARG A 227 5.27 -22.37 -3.74
CA ARG A 227 5.60 -22.67 -2.32
C ARG A 227 5.77 -21.43 -1.46
N MET A 228 5.20 -20.29 -1.86
CA MET A 228 5.31 -19.03 -1.14
C MET A 228 4.37 -19.00 0.06
N THR A 229 4.91 -18.65 1.22
CA THR A 229 4.27 -18.82 2.53
C THR A 229 3.70 -17.54 3.13
N GLY A 230 3.94 -16.42 2.46
CA GLY A 230 3.32 -15.13 2.70
C GLY A 230 3.09 -14.39 1.38
N THR A 231 2.09 -13.51 1.36
CA THR A 231 1.74 -12.65 0.20
C THR A 231 1.30 -11.29 0.71
N ILE A 232 1.84 -10.21 0.13
CA ILE A 232 1.61 -8.83 0.56
C ILE A 232 1.10 -8.03 -0.65
N SER A 233 -0.08 -7.41 -0.55
CA SER A 233 -0.59 -6.54 -1.61
C SER A 233 0.14 -5.21 -1.62
N TRP A 234 0.68 -4.81 -2.77
CA TRP A 234 0.78 -3.38 -3.07
C TRP A 234 -0.56 -2.94 -3.67
N ASN A 235 -1.29 -1.98 -3.12
CA ASN A 235 -1.09 -1.32 -1.82
C ASN A 235 -2.16 -1.71 -0.77
N LEU A 236 -1.97 -1.23 0.45
CA LEU A 236 -2.84 -1.48 1.61
C LEU A 236 -4.24 -0.88 1.39
N ILE A 237 -4.28 0.35 0.89
CA ILE A 237 -5.48 1.19 0.76
C ILE A 237 -5.22 2.28 -0.26
N ALA A 238 -6.19 2.54 -1.14
CA ALA A 238 -6.16 3.67 -2.03
C ALA A 238 -6.57 4.94 -1.29
N SER A 239 -5.58 5.60 -0.67
CA SER A 239 -5.68 6.91 -0.02
C SER A 239 -4.73 7.90 -0.67
N TYR A 240 -4.79 7.98 -2.00
CA TYR A 240 -4.11 8.89 -2.90
C TYR A 240 -5.09 9.22 -4.03
N TYR A 241 -4.89 10.33 -4.76
CA TYR A 241 -5.84 10.76 -5.79
C TYR A 241 -5.90 9.77 -6.98
N GLU A 242 -7.09 9.27 -7.35
CA GLU A 242 -7.34 8.31 -8.46
C GLU A 242 -6.58 8.58 -9.77
N ASN A 243 -6.35 9.85 -10.14
CA ASN A 243 -5.66 10.22 -11.39
C ASN A 243 -4.12 10.09 -11.35
N LEU A 244 -3.53 9.63 -10.23
CA LEU A 244 -2.09 9.34 -10.11
C LEU A 244 -1.74 8.01 -10.82
N SER A 245 -0.57 7.42 -10.54
CA SER A 245 -0.29 6.07 -11.02
C SER A 245 -1.21 5.07 -10.30
N PHE A 246 -1.57 3.97 -10.97
CA PHE A 246 -2.27 2.84 -10.33
C PHE A 246 -3.48 3.23 -9.44
N GLY A 247 -4.29 4.19 -9.92
CA GLY A 247 -5.44 4.70 -9.19
C GLY A 247 -6.37 3.59 -8.73
N ARG A 248 -6.62 3.52 -7.41
CA ARG A 248 -7.42 2.48 -6.73
C ARG A 248 -6.85 1.05 -6.75
N ASP A 249 -5.54 0.86 -6.88
CA ASP A 249 -4.88 -0.45 -6.78
C ASP A 249 -4.61 -0.91 -5.31
N GLY A 250 -5.45 -0.47 -4.36
CA GLY A 250 -5.37 -0.83 -2.93
C GLY A 250 -6.53 -1.72 -2.46
N LEU A 251 -6.38 -2.48 -1.37
CA LEU A 251 -7.40 -3.45 -0.92
C LEU A 251 -8.80 -2.85 -0.67
N MET A 252 -8.88 -1.55 -0.39
CA MET A 252 -10.09 -0.73 -0.31
C MET A 252 -9.78 0.72 -0.71
N THR A 253 -10.80 1.57 -0.85
CA THR A 253 -10.63 2.98 -1.26
C THR A 253 -11.05 3.94 -0.15
N ALA A 254 -10.22 4.95 0.13
CA ALA A 254 -10.49 6.07 1.03
C ALA A 254 -9.67 7.31 0.59
N GLU A 255 -10.07 7.92 -0.52
CA GLU A 255 -9.38 9.05 -1.18
C GLU A 255 -10.11 10.41 -1.04
N GLU A 256 -11.17 10.48 -0.24
CA GLU A 256 -11.99 11.69 -0.02
C GLU A 256 -12.09 12.10 1.47
N PRO A 257 -10.99 12.51 2.14
CA PRO A 257 -11.04 12.97 3.54
C PRO A 257 -11.98 14.16 3.76
N TRP A 258 -12.18 15.00 2.73
CA TRP A 258 -13.10 16.16 2.75
C TRP A 258 -14.59 15.79 2.75
N SER A 259 -14.96 14.59 2.27
CA SER A 259 -16.34 14.10 2.31
C SER A 259 -16.57 13.07 3.42
N GLY A 260 -15.52 12.33 3.80
CA GLY A 260 -15.59 11.17 4.69
C GLY A 260 -16.07 9.89 3.99
N ASN A 261 -16.28 9.90 2.68
CA ASN A 261 -16.61 8.71 1.89
C ASN A 261 -15.46 7.70 1.91
N TYR A 262 -15.77 6.41 2.00
CA TYR A 262 -14.84 5.31 1.73
C TYR A 262 -15.62 4.12 1.17
N VAL A 263 -14.95 3.21 0.46
CA VAL A 263 -15.57 2.02 -0.12
C VAL A 263 -14.85 0.77 0.36
N VAL A 264 -15.59 -0.17 0.95
CA VAL A 264 -15.06 -1.44 1.49
C VAL A 264 -15.17 -2.52 0.40
N GLU A 265 -14.20 -2.48 -0.51
CA GLU A 265 -14.23 -3.20 -1.77
C GLU A 265 -14.06 -4.73 -1.63
N SER A 266 -14.19 -5.44 -2.76
CA SER A 266 -14.08 -6.89 -2.83
C SER A 266 -12.80 -7.48 -2.20
N PRO A 267 -11.59 -6.88 -2.35
CA PRO A 267 -10.35 -7.49 -1.84
C PRO A 267 -10.28 -7.60 -0.31
N ILE A 268 -10.95 -6.72 0.44
CA ILE A 268 -11.09 -6.84 1.92
C ILE A 268 -11.72 -8.18 2.29
N TRP A 269 -12.78 -8.56 1.57
CA TRP A 269 -13.58 -9.76 1.84
C TRP A 269 -12.91 -11.03 1.32
N ILE A 270 -12.20 -10.93 0.20
CA ILE A 270 -11.31 -11.98 -0.30
C ILE A 270 -10.16 -12.24 0.67
N THR A 271 -9.55 -11.19 1.25
CA THR A 271 -8.50 -11.34 2.28
C THR A 271 -9.03 -12.07 3.53
N ALA A 272 -10.24 -11.69 3.98
CA ALA A 272 -10.90 -12.27 5.15
C ALA A 272 -11.13 -13.79 5.04
N HIS A 273 -11.28 -14.35 3.82
CA HIS A 273 -11.39 -15.79 3.59
C HIS A 273 -10.18 -16.60 4.07
N THR A 274 -9.00 -15.97 4.18
CA THR A 274 -7.79 -16.60 4.76
C THR A 274 -7.51 -16.06 6.16
N THR A 275 -7.50 -14.74 6.34
CA THR A 275 -6.93 -14.12 7.56
C THR A 275 -7.75 -14.32 8.83
N GLN A 276 -9.08 -14.44 8.73
CA GLN A 276 -9.92 -14.72 9.90
C GLN A 276 -9.85 -16.20 10.36
N PHE A 277 -9.21 -17.08 9.58
CA PHE A 277 -9.32 -18.53 9.76
C PHE A 277 -7.98 -19.29 9.74
N ALA A 278 -6.88 -18.63 9.40
CA ALA A 278 -5.50 -19.12 9.59
C ALA A 278 -4.65 -17.97 10.17
N GLN A 279 -3.59 -18.29 10.90
CA GLN A 279 -2.70 -17.30 11.54
C GLN A 279 -1.21 -17.64 11.31
N PRO A 280 -0.30 -16.65 11.35
CA PRO A 280 1.14 -16.89 11.26
C PRO A 280 1.62 -17.94 12.26
N GLY A 281 2.32 -18.98 11.78
CA GLY A 281 2.72 -20.14 12.60
C GLY A 281 1.86 -21.39 12.42
N TRP A 282 0.66 -21.27 11.83
CA TRP A 282 -0.07 -22.43 11.30
C TRP A 282 0.77 -23.10 10.19
N ARG A 283 0.40 -24.32 9.79
CA ARG A 283 1.05 -25.04 8.69
C ARG A 283 0.04 -25.45 7.62
N TYR A 284 0.46 -25.34 6.37
CA TYR A 284 -0.25 -25.95 5.25
C TYR A 284 -0.25 -27.48 5.37
N LEU A 285 -1.28 -28.14 4.84
CA LEU A 285 -1.22 -29.58 4.57
C LEU A 285 -0.29 -29.87 3.37
N LYS A 286 0.06 -31.13 3.14
CA LYS A 286 0.77 -31.56 1.92
C LYS A 286 -0.17 -31.82 0.74
N THR A 287 -1.40 -32.19 1.05
CA THR A 287 -2.44 -32.59 0.10
C THR A 287 -3.28 -31.36 -0.29
N LEU A 288 -2.76 -30.58 -1.25
CA LEU A 288 -3.40 -29.39 -1.80
C LEU A 288 -2.95 -29.19 -3.26
N GLY A 289 -3.71 -28.42 -4.04
CA GLY A 289 -3.51 -28.38 -5.48
C GLY A 289 -4.58 -27.62 -6.25
N HIS A 290 -4.61 -27.85 -7.56
CA HIS A 290 -5.66 -27.40 -8.46
C HIS A 290 -6.87 -28.33 -8.42
N LEU A 291 -8.01 -27.80 -8.83
CA LEU A 291 -9.24 -28.55 -9.10
C LEU A 291 -9.28 -29.00 -10.57
N GLU A 292 -9.90 -30.15 -10.83
CA GLU A 292 -9.90 -30.80 -12.16
C GLU A 292 -10.48 -29.91 -13.28
N GLN A 293 -11.57 -29.17 -12.99
CA GLN A 293 -12.19 -28.25 -13.96
C GLN A 293 -11.77 -26.79 -13.73
N GLY A 294 -10.57 -26.55 -13.20
CA GLY A 294 -9.99 -25.24 -12.94
C GLY A 294 -10.34 -24.67 -11.54
N GLY A 295 -9.55 -23.71 -11.08
CA GLY A 295 -9.54 -23.26 -9.68
C GLY A 295 -8.56 -24.06 -8.80
N SER A 296 -8.43 -23.70 -7.53
CA SER A 296 -7.48 -24.32 -6.60
C SER A 296 -7.96 -24.35 -5.16
N TYR A 297 -7.34 -25.21 -4.34
CA TYR A 297 -7.62 -25.32 -2.91
C TYR A 297 -6.33 -25.44 -2.08
N VAL A 298 -6.36 -24.80 -0.91
CA VAL A 298 -5.33 -24.93 0.15
C VAL A 298 -6.00 -25.31 1.46
N ALA A 299 -5.23 -25.94 2.35
CA ALA A 299 -5.69 -26.30 3.69
C ALA A 299 -4.60 -26.06 4.73
N PHE A 300 -5.01 -25.59 5.91
CA PHE A 300 -4.16 -25.17 7.03
C PHE A 300 -4.59 -25.87 8.33
N THR A 301 -3.64 -26.07 9.24
CA THR A 301 -3.90 -26.47 10.63
C THR A 301 -2.97 -25.77 11.61
N ASP A 302 -3.44 -25.58 12.85
CA ASP A 302 -2.66 -25.12 14.00
C ASP A 302 -1.90 -26.25 14.73
N GLY A 303 -2.19 -27.51 14.39
CA GLY A 303 -1.67 -28.69 15.09
C GLY A 303 -2.40 -29.06 16.38
N ASN A 304 -3.41 -28.29 16.80
CA ASN A 304 -4.25 -28.57 17.98
C ASN A 304 -5.64 -29.12 17.62
N GLY A 305 -5.84 -29.47 16.34
CA GLY A 305 -7.09 -30.04 15.82
C GLY A 305 -7.94 -29.05 15.03
N ASN A 306 -7.53 -27.79 14.86
CA ASN A 306 -8.22 -26.89 13.94
C ASN A 306 -7.85 -27.20 12.49
N LEU A 307 -8.83 -27.02 11.60
CA LEU A 307 -8.69 -27.17 10.16
C LEU A 307 -9.37 -25.98 9.48
N THR A 308 -8.69 -25.40 8.50
CA THR A 308 -9.24 -24.38 7.60
C THR A 308 -8.90 -24.77 6.17
N ILE A 309 -9.89 -24.76 5.29
CA ILE A 309 -9.78 -25.08 3.85
C ILE A 309 -10.25 -23.83 3.10
N VAL A 310 -9.45 -23.32 2.16
CA VAL A 310 -9.82 -22.20 1.28
C VAL A 310 -9.79 -22.68 -0.17
N ILE A 311 -10.89 -22.46 -0.89
CA ILE A 311 -11.13 -22.93 -2.26
C ILE A 311 -11.48 -21.71 -3.12
N GLU A 312 -10.90 -21.61 -4.32
CA GLU A 312 -11.24 -20.59 -5.32
C GLU A 312 -11.49 -21.23 -6.70
N THR A 313 -12.41 -20.64 -7.47
CA THR A 313 -12.75 -21.05 -8.85
C THR A 313 -12.68 -19.88 -9.84
N MET A 314 -11.70 -19.00 -9.68
CA MET A 314 -11.61 -17.75 -10.43
C MET A 314 -11.34 -18.00 -11.92
N THR A 315 -12.22 -17.51 -12.81
CA THR A 315 -12.01 -17.60 -14.26
C THR A 315 -10.86 -16.71 -14.73
N HIS A 316 -10.29 -17.02 -15.89
CA HIS A 316 -9.20 -16.25 -16.48
C HIS A 316 -9.57 -14.77 -16.62
N ASP A 317 -10.62 -14.45 -17.39
CA ASP A 317 -10.93 -13.08 -17.77
C ASP A 317 -11.29 -12.20 -16.56
N HIS A 318 -11.90 -12.78 -15.53
CA HIS A 318 -12.32 -12.14 -14.29
C HIS A 318 -11.25 -12.17 -13.16
N SER A 319 -10.02 -12.61 -13.43
CA SER A 319 -8.94 -12.64 -12.43
C SER A 319 -7.58 -12.18 -12.95
N GLN A 320 -7.56 -11.37 -14.01
CA GLN A 320 -6.33 -10.80 -14.54
C GLN A 320 -5.76 -9.76 -13.55
N CYS A 321 -4.60 -10.08 -12.98
CA CYS A 321 -3.75 -9.08 -12.31
C CYS A 321 -2.98 -8.28 -13.37
N ILE A 322 -2.55 -7.05 -13.09
CA ILE A 322 -1.78 -6.26 -14.08
C ILE A 322 -0.42 -6.89 -14.43
N ARG A 323 0.15 -7.68 -13.53
CA ARG A 323 1.51 -8.25 -13.60
C ARG A 323 1.52 -9.67 -12.99
N PRO A 324 2.23 -10.64 -13.59
CA PRO A 324 2.57 -10.71 -15.01
C PRO A 324 1.33 -11.01 -15.87
N PRO A 325 1.41 -10.89 -17.21
CA PRO A 325 0.33 -11.32 -18.11
C PRO A 325 -0.08 -12.77 -17.85
N LEU A 326 -1.38 -12.98 -17.62
CA LEU A 326 -1.96 -14.27 -17.28
C LEU A 326 -2.11 -15.15 -18.54
N PRO A 327 -1.59 -16.39 -18.57
CA PRO A 327 -1.85 -17.32 -19.66
C PRO A 327 -3.31 -17.82 -19.62
N ALA A 328 -3.94 -17.95 -20.79
CA ALA A 328 -5.34 -18.40 -20.88
C ALA A 328 -5.55 -19.81 -20.27
N PHE A 329 -6.55 -19.94 -19.41
CA PHE A 329 -7.03 -21.21 -18.84
C PHE A 329 -8.56 -21.20 -18.76
N ASN A 330 -9.16 -22.40 -18.69
CA ASN A 330 -10.59 -22.57 -18.54
C ASN A 330 -10.94 -22.89 -17.07
N VAL A 331 -12.10 -22.42 -16.61
CA VAL A 331 -12.77 -22.92 -15.40
C VAL A 331 -14.21 -23.25 -15.77
N SER A 332 -14.77 -24.33 -15.21
CA SER A 332 -16.19 -24.65 -15.35
C SER A 332 -16.76 -25.28 -14.07
N ALA A 333 -18.09 -25.22 -13.94
CA ALA A 333 -18.78 -25.71 -12.76
C ALA A 333 -18.57 -27.22 -12.56
N GLN A 334 -18.28 -27.63 -11.33
CA GLN A 334 -17.83 -28.98 -10.98
C GLN A 334 -18.26 -29.40 -9.58
N SER A 335 -18.50 -30.70 -9.39
CA SER A 335 -18.77 -31.27 -8.06
C SER A 335 -17.47 -31.83 -7.46
N ALA A 336 -17.05 -31.23 -6.34
CA ALA A 336 -15.81 -31.51 -5.64
C ALA A 336 -16.09 -32.17 -4.28
N THR A 337 -15.69 -33.44 -4.15
CA THR A 337 -15.84 -34.22 -2.92
C THR A 337 -14.52 -34.23 -2.15
N PHE A 338 -14.53 -33.80 -0.90
CA PHE A 338 -13.37 -33.73 -0.03
C PHE A 338 -13.45 -34.79 1.07
N HIS A 339 -12.38 -35.58 1.19
CA HIS A 339 -12.21 -36.66 2.14
C HIS A 339 -11.20 -36.26 3.21
N LEU A 340 -11.68 -35.85 4.38
CA LEU A 340 -10.85 -35.64 5.55
C LEU A 340 -10.34 -36.98 6.06
N LYS A 341 -9.04 -37.07 6.30
CA LYS A 341 -8.33 -38.25 6.81
C LYS A 341 -7.36 -37.82 7.92
N GLY A 342 -6.66 -38.77 8.51
CA GLY A 342 -5.76 -38.48 9.63
C GLY A 342 -6.51 -37.92 10.85
N SER A 343 -5.96 -36.89 11.50
CA SER A 343 -6.61 -36.27 12.68
C SER A 343 -7.99 -35.69 12.36
N PHE A 344 -8.20 -35.20 11.13
CA PHE A 344 -9.43 -34.54 10.70
C PHE A 344 -10.60 -35.50 10.43
N ASN A 345 -10.37 -36.81 10.38
CA ASN A 345 -11.42 -37.82 10.12
C ASN A 345 -12.49 -37.86 11.23
N ALA A 346 -12.22 -37.31 12.42
CA ALA A 346 -13.17 -37.25 13.53
C ALA A 346 -14.06 -35.98 13.52
N LEU A 347 -13.84 -35.04 12.59
CA LEU A 347 -14.66 -33.84 12.46
C LEU A 347 -16.07 -34.21 11.97
N THR A 348 -17.08 -33.55 12.52
CA THR A 348 -18.51 -33.80 12.21
C THR A 348 -19.20 -32.61 11.55
N SER A 349 -18.63 -31.42 11.63
CA SER A 349 -19.10 -30.22 10.95
C SER A 349 -17.99 -29.20 10.71
N LEU A 350 -18.18 -28.35 9.70
CA LEU A 350 -17.37 -27.17 9.41
C LEU A 350 -18.28 -25.94 9.28
N GLN A 351 -17.82 -24.79 9.78
CA GLN A 351 -18.38 -23.48 9.40
C GLN A 351 -18.09 -23.23 7.92
N VAL A 352 -18.99 -22.56 7.21
CA VAL A 352 -18.84 -22.25 5.79
C VAL A 352 -19.01 -20.76 5.55
N TRP A 353 -18.04 -20.16 4.88
CA TRP A 353 -18.06 -18.78 4.39
C TRP A 353 -17.93 -18.79 2.88
N HIS A 354 -18.67 -17.93 2.19
CA HIS A 354 -18.77 -17.91 0.74
C HIS A 354 -18.75 -16.49 0.16
N SER A 355 -18.00 -16.31 -0.92
CA SER A 355 -18.09 -15.16 -1.81
C SER A 355 -18.34 -15.59 -3.25
N LYS A 356 -19.18 -14.84 -3.98
CA LYS A 356 -19.48 -14.97 -5.41
C LYS A 356 -19.27 -13.63 -6.08
N LEU A 357 -18.46 -13.58 -7.12
CA LEU A 357 -18.27 -12.39 -7.95
C LEU A 357 -19.22 -12.52 -9.16
N ASP A 358 -20.35 -11.80 -9.16
CA ASP A 358 -21.42 -11.93 -10.18
C ASP A 358 -21.30 -10.84 -11.25
N PHE A 359 -20.31 -10.99 -12.13
CA PHE A 359 -20.08 -10.13 -13.29
C PHE A 359 -21.27 -10.07 -14.28
N LYS A 360 -22.21 -11.02 -14.20
CA LYS A 360 -23.40 -11.07 -15.08
C LYS A 360 -24.55 -10.20 -14.58
N ARG A 361 -24.63 -9.95 -13.27
CA ARG A 361 -25.67 -9.13 -12.64
C ARG A 361 -25.14 -7.89 -11.91
N GLN A 362 -23.83 -7.77 -11.73
CA GLN A 362 -23.17 -6.72 -10.91
C GLN A 362 -23.75 -6.67 -9.49
N ASN A 363 -23.91 -7.84 -8.88
CA ASN A 363 -24.53 -8.02 -7.55
C ASN A 363 -23.79 -9.11 -6.75
N SER A 364 -22.50 -8.90 -6.57
CA SER A 364 -21.58 -9.84 -5.94
C SER A 364 -21.88 -10.06 -4.46
N ILE A 365 -21.82 -11.33 -4.03
CA ILE A 365 -22.06 -11.73 -2.64
C ILE A 365 -20.69 -11.85 -1.98
N LEU A 366 -20.40 -11.00 -1.00
CA LEU A 366 -19.07 -10.96 -0.37
C LEU A 366 -19.14 -11.42 1.10
N PHE A 367 -18.26 -12.36 1.47
CA PHE A 367 -18.03 -12.90 2.82
C PHE A 367 -19.30 -13.28 3.60
N LYS A 368 -20.18 -14.07 2.96
CA LYS A 368 -21.45 -14.52 3.53
C LYS A 368 -21.26 -15.85 4.27
N GLN A 369 -21.55 -15.89 5.56
CA GLN A 369 -21.67 -17.15 6.30
C GLN A 369 -22.88 -17.95 5.78
N LEU A 370 -22.69 -19.24 5.57
CA LEU A 370 -23.72 -20.21 5.20
C LEU A 370 -23.99 -21.17 6.37
N SER A 371 -25.03 -21.99 6.25
CA SER A 371 -25.32 -23.06 7.21
C SER A 371 -24.09 -23.99 7.38
N PRO A 372 -23.69 -24.35 8.62
CA PRO A 372 -22.56 -25.24 8.84
C PRO A 372 -22.73 -26.58 8.10
N MET A 373 -21.70 -26.94 7.33
CA MET A 373 -21.67 -28.17 6.55
C MET A 373 -21.46 -29.36 7.48
N LYS A 374 -22.36 -30.35 7.42
CA LYS A 374 -22.22 -31.61 8.15
C LYS A 374 -21.35 -32.57 7.36
N LEU A 375 -20.49 -33.29 8.05
CA LEU A 375 -19.60 -34.29 7.48
C LEU A 375 -20.19 -35.70 7.68
N SER A 376 -20.09 -36.56 6.68
CA SER A 376 -20.46 -37.99 6.77
C SER A 376 -19.20 -38.82 6.60
N ASP A 377 -18.81 -39.59 7.61
CA ASP A 377 -17.61 -40.44 7.61
C ASP A 377 -16.30 -39.71 7.21
N GLY A 378 -16.20 -38.44 7.63
CA GLY A 378 -15.10 -37.54 7.30
C GLY A 378 -15.17 -36.94 5.89
N THR A 379 -16.27 -37.10 5.17
CA THR A 379 -16.42 -36.67 3.77
C THR A 379 -17.50 -35.59 3.62
N PHE A 380 -17.29 -34.67 2.67
CA PHE A 380 -18.28 -33.69 2.21
C PHE A 380 -18.16 -33.45 0.70
N SER A 381 -19.18 -32.85 0.09
CA SER A 381 -19.16 -32.43 -1.33
C SER A 381 -19.64 -31.00 -1.47
N LEU A 382 -19.08 -30.29 -2.44
CA LEU A 382 -19.50 -28.95 -2.88
C LEU A 382 -19.75 -28.99 -4.39
N ASP A 383 -20.91 -28.50 -4.81
CA ASP A 383 -21.13 -28.12 -6.21
C ASP A 383 -20.62 -26.68 -6.35
N LEU A 384 -19.47 -26.53 -7.02
CA LEU A 384 -18.79 -25.27 -7.25
C LEU A 384 -19.17 -24.71 -8.62
N ASP A 385 -19.59 -23.45 -8.71
CA ASP A 385 -19.67 -22.71 -9.96
C ASP A 385 -18.42 -21.82 -10.13
N VAL A 386 -18.32 -21.10 -11.24
CA VAL A 386 -17.20 -20.22 -11.55
C VAL A 386 -17.21 -18.94 -10.69
N ASP A 387 -16.04 -18.33 -10.48
CA ASP A 387 -15.88 -17.06 -9.76
C ASP A 387 -16.40 -17.09 -8.30
N GLU A 388 -16.17 -18.22 -7.62
CA GLU A 388 -16.52 -18.46 -6.21
C GLU A 388 -15.30 -18.62 -5.31
N VAL A 389 -15.41 -18.17 -4.05
CA VAL A 389 -14.47 -18.45 -2.98
C VAL A 389 -15.21 -19.05 -1.79
N TYR A 390 -14.75 -20.21 -1.31
CA TYR A 390 -15.27 -20.87 -0.10
C TYR A 390 -14.18 -20.98 0.95
N THR A 391 -14.52 -20.68 2.21
CA THR A 391 -13.73 -21.12 3.37
C THR A 391 -14.54 -22.08 4.22
N LEU A 392 -14.01 -23.27 4.44
CA LEU A 392 -14.59 -24.29 5.32
C LEU A 392 -13.66 -24.50 6.51
N THR A 393 -14.14 -24.31 7.73
CA THR A 393 -13.26 -24.23 8.91
C THR A 393 -13.90 -24.74 10.21
N THR A 394 -13.07 -25.20 11.15
CA THR A 394 -13.46 -25.44 12.54
C THR A 394 -13.62 -24.16 13.35
N ILE A 395 -13.03 -23.05 12.89
CA ILE A 395 -12.99 -21.76 13.59
C ILE A 395 -14.37 -21.09 13.58
N THR A 396 -14.88 -20.77 14.78
CA THR A 396 -16.22 -20.19 14.99
C THR A 396 -16.22 -18.68 15.21
N THR A 397 -15.06 -18.01 15.17
CA THR A 397 -14.92 -16.58 15.48
C THR A 397 -15.11 -15.64 14.29
N GLY A 398 -15.18 -16.18 13.07
CA GLY A 398 -15.32 -15.37 11.85
C GLY A 398 -16.55 -14.47 11.86
N GLN A 399 -16.38 -13.26 11.35
CA GLN A 399 -17.43 -12.25 11.33
C GLN A 399 -17.26 -11.34 10.10
N LYS A 400 -18.36 -11.11 9.37
CA LYS A 400 -18.42 -9.98 8.43
C LYS A 400 -18.61 -8.69 9.24
N GLY A 401 -17.54 -7.92 9.39
CA GLY A 401 -17.54 -6.62 10.05
C GLY A 401 -18.44 -5.62 9.33
N ALA A 402 -19.13 -4.77 10.10
CA ALA A 402 -20.01 -3.75 9.58
C ALA A 402 -19.97 -2.49 10.45
N HIS A 403 -19.74 -1.35 9.80
CA HIS A 403 -20.02 -0.01 10.32
C HIS A 403 -21.23 0.59 9.59
N PRO A 404 -21.83 1.69 10.07
CA PRO A 404 -22.80 2.45 9.29
C PRO A 404 -22.20 2.90 7.95
N ALA A 405 -23.05 3.08 6.93
CA ALA A 405 -22.60 3.61 5.64
C ALA A 405 -21.94 5.00 5.83
N PRO A 406 -20.78 5.26 5.18
CA PRO A 406 -20.17 6.59 5.20
C PRO A 406 -21.00 7.60 4.39
N PRO A 407 -20.67 8.90 4.45
CA PRO A 407 -21.22 9.92 3.58
C PRO A 407 -21.09 9.55 2.10
N SER A 408 -21.97 10.08 1.25
CA SER A 408 -21.84 9.96 -0.20
C SER A 408 -20.54 10.62 -0.68
N SER A 409 -19.94 10.07 -1.74
CA SER A 409 -18.83 10.70 -2.46
C SER A 409 -19.16 12.14 -2.87
N ALA A 410 -18.17 13.02 -2.77
CA ALA A 410 -18.26 14.42 -3.16
C ALA A 410 -16.91 14.92 -3.72
N PRO A 411 -16.92 15.76 -4.77
CA PRO A 411 -15.69 16.32 -5.33
C PRO A 411 -14.99 17.25 -4.33
N PHE A 412 -13.67 17.43 -4.51
CA PHE A 412 -12.85 18.34 -3.72
C PHE A 412 -13.49 19.75 -3.64
N PRO A 413 -13.41 20.45 -2.48
CA PRO A 413 -14.00 21.78 -2.32
C PRO A 413 -13.56 22.79 -3.39
N LYS A 414 -14.53 23.36 -4.11
CA LYS A 414 -14.30 24.40 -5.13
C LYS A 414 -13.62 25.66 -4.59
N ILE A 415 -13.75 25.91 -3.29
CA ILE A 415 -13.01 26.93 -2.56
C ILE A 415 -12.31 26.21 -1.41
N TYR A 416 -10.98 26.22 -1.43
CA TYR A 416 -10.13 25.67 -0.38
C TYR A 416 -9.08 26.70 0.03
N LYS A 417 -8.77 26.74 1.32
CA LYS A 417 -7.75 27.63 1.90
C LYS A 417 -7.05 26.94 3.05
N ASP A 418 -5.74 27.18 3.16
CA ASP A 418 -4.93 26.81 4.32
C ASP A 418 -4.01 28.00 4.64
N ASP A 419 -4.04 28.45 5.89
CA ASP A 419 -3.20 29.53 6.43
C ASP A 419 -2.04 28.99 7.27
N PHE A 420 -1.88 27.66 7.29
CA PHE A 420 -0.86 26.89 7.98
C PHE A 420 -0.68 27.21 9.47
N ASN A 421 -1.62 27.90 10.13
CA ASN A 421 -1.51 28.43 11.50
C ASN A 421 -1.64 27.37 12.61
N VAL A 422 -0.99 26.22 12.44
CA VAL A 422 -1.09 25.04 13.28
C VAL A 422 0.14 24.90 14.18
N ARG A 423 0.05 25.39 15.43
CA ARG A 423 1.18 25.40 16.38
C ARG A 423 1.73 24.01 16.73
N ASN A 424 0.86 23.01 16.84
CA ASN A 424 1.19 21.63 17.21
C ASN A 424 0.44 20.70 16.23
N PRO A 425 0.92 20.53 14.99
CA PRO A 425 0.21 19.73 14.00
C PRO A 425 0.30 18.23 14.34
N PRO A 426 -0.75 17.43 14.05
CA PRO A 426 -0.76 16.00 14.38
C PRO A 426 0.09 15.13 13.44
N PHE A 427 0.49 15.69 12.28
CA PHE A 427 1.39 15.14 11.27
C PHE A 427 2.31 16.29 10.78
N THR A 428 3.43 16.01 10.12
CA THR A 428 4.41 17.06 9.76
C THR A 428 4.06 17.87 8.51
N GLU A 429 3.10 17.42 7.70
CA GLU A 429 2.66 18.08 6.45
C GLU A 429 1.19 18.54 6.58
N ALA A 430 0.81 19.58 5.83
CA ALA A 430 -0.56 20.11 5.76
C ALA A 430 -1.54 19.12 5.08
N PRO A 431 -2.85 19.13 5.41
CA PRO A 431 -3.82 18.23 4.76
C PRO A 431 -3.95 18.48 3.25
N ASP A 432 -4.32 17.43 2.51
CA ASP A 432 -4.62 17.43 1.07
C ASP A 432 -3.49 17.88 0.10
N PHE A 433 -2.36 18.40 0.59
CA PHE A 433 -1.11 18.37 -0.17
C PHE A 433 -0.66 16.92 -0.38
N ALA A 434 0.06 16.68 -1.47
CA ALA A 434 0.56 15.35 -1.83
C ALA A 434 1.87 15.52 -2.60
N ASP A 435 2.98 15.63 -1.88
CA ASP A 435 4.29 15.95 -2.44
C ASP A 435 4.70 15.00 -3.56
N GLN A 436 5.06 15.56 -4.72
CA GLN A 436 5.44 14.79 -5.92
C GLN A 436 6.95 14.85 -6.23
N THR A 437 7.69 15.75 -5.56
CA THR A 437 9.15 15.90 -5.63
C THR A 437 9.58 16.88 -4.53
N GLY A 438 10.55 16.51 -3.71
CA GLY A 438 10.89 17.26 -2.49
C GLY A 438 9.96 16.86 -1.33
N VAL A 439 10.09 17.56 -0.21
CA VAL A 439 9.28 17.33 1.00
C VAL A 439 8.93 18.69 1.60
N PHE A 440 7.67 18.87 1.98
CA PHE A 440 7.13 20.10 2.53
C PHE A 440 6.66 19.84 3.97
N GLU A 441 7.16 20.62 4.93
CA GLU A 441 6.83 20.49 6.36
C GLU A 441 6.20 21.77 6.93
N TYR A 442 5.30 21.64 7.91
CA TYR A 442 4.89 22.76 8.76
C TYR A 442 6.11 23.38 9.46
N PHE A 443 6.28 24.68 9.33
CA PHE A 443 7.42 25.43 9.84
C PHE A 443 6.98 26.57 10.75
N ILE A 444 7.78 26.84 11.79
CA ILE A 444 7.50 27.89 12.79
C ILE A 444 8.68 28.87 12.83
N ASN A 445 8.54 30.02 12.19
CA ASN A 445 9.55 31.09 12.22
C ASN A 445 9.40 31.95 13.48
N LEU A 446 9.99 31.50 14.59
CA LEU A 446 10.04 32.25 15.85
C LEU A 446 10.82 33.57 15.78
N THR A 447 11.43 33.90 14.63
CA THR A 447 12.13 35.18 14.40
C THR A 447 11.35 36.14 13.51
N ASP A 448 10.20 35.76 12.96
CA ASP A 448 9.36 36.67 12.17
C ASP A 448 8.65 37.70 13.08
N PRO A 449 8.80 39.02 12.83
CA PRO A 449 8.12 40.06 13.59
C PRO A 449 6.74 40.43 13.00
N GLY A 450 6.32 39.79 11.91
CA GLY A 450 5.11 40.05 11.13
C GLY A 450 4.11 38.88 11.20
N PRO A 451 3.38 38.61 10.10
CA PRO A 451 2.32 37.60 10.10
C PRO A 451 2.83 36.16 9.88
N HIS A 452 3.97 35.97 9.21
CA HIS A 452 4.45 34.68 8.70
C HIS A 452 5.19 33.84 9.77
N VAL A 453 4.60 33.76 10.97
CA VAL A 453 5.15 32.98 12.10
C VAL A 453 4.95 31.48 11.88
N PHE A 454 3.94 31.09 11.13
CA PHE A 454 3.66 29.72 10.69
C PHE A 454 3.62 29.70 9.17
N THR A 455 4.27 28.72 8.55
CA THR A 455 4.32 28.55 7.09
C THR A 455 4.42 27.07 6.72
N LEU A 456 4.21 26.73 5.45
CA LEU A 456 4.61 25.44 4.88
C LEU A 456 5.95 25.60 4.17
N ARG A 457 6.92 24.72 4.39
CA ARG A 457 8.32 24.91 3.94
C ARG A 457 8.87 23.70 3.20
N GLN A 458 9.41 23.90 2.00
CA GLN A 458 10.18 22.87 1.30
C GLN A 458 11.53 22.69 2.00
N VAL A 459 11.81 21.49 2.52
CA VAL A 459 12.98 21.23 3.39
C VAL A 459 14.16 20.56 2.68
N VAL A 460 13.98 19.94 1.52
CA VAL A 460 15.04 19.16 0.87
C VAL A 460 16.03 20.08 0.16
N THR A 461 17.32 20.02 0.53
CA THR A 461 18.40 20.90 0.01
C THR A 461 19.38 20.23 -0.95
N GLN A 462 19.29 18.91 -1.12
CA GLN A 462 20.10 18.13 -2.05
C GLN A 462 19.20 17.10 -2.73
N ARG A 463 19.41 16.88 -4.03
CA ARG A 463 18.51 16.08 -4.87
C ARG A 463 18.32 14.63 -4.37
N PRO A 464 17.10 14.23 -3.96
CA PRO A 464 16.61 12.86 -4.02
C PRO A 464 16.18 12.58 -5.49
N VAL A 465 16.12 11.31 -5.90
CA VAL A 465 16.41 10.94 -7.30
C VAL A 465 15.24 11.15 -8.32
N THR A 466 14.36 12.15 -8.13
CA THR A 466 13.17 12.40 -9.00
C THR A 466 12.87 13.89 -9.29
N TRP A 467 11.79 14.18 -10.04
CA TRP A 467 11.29 15.48 -10.57
C TRP A 467 9.92 15.22 -11.24
N GLN A 468 9.04 16.15 -11.66
CA GLN A 468 8.54 17.49 -11.22
C GLN A 468 7.66 17.98 -12.42
N ASN A 469 6.48 18.64 -12.36
CA ASN A 469 6.06 19.84 -11.60
C ASN A 469 4.63 20.33 -12.08
N LEU A 470 3.78 21.05 -11.29
CA LEU A 470 2.85 22.17 -11.69
C LEU A 470 1.99 22.80 -10.51
N THR A 471 2.36 23.95 -9.91
CA THR A 471 1.63 25.27 -9.85
C THR A 471 0.04 25.33 -9.49
N VAL A 472 -0.79 26.03 -8.62
CA VAL A 472 -0.99 26.89 -7.38
C VAL A 472 -1.55 28.36 -7.39
N THR A 473 -2.22 28.90 -6.36
CA THR A 473 -2.07 30.32 -5.91
C THR A 473 -1.69 30.42 -4.42
N CYS A 474 -0.62 31.17 -4.07
CA CYS A 474 -0.01 31.17 -2.72
C CYS A 474 0.97 32.36 -2.51
N ASP A 475 1.23 32.77 -1.26
CA ASP A 475 2.36 33.64 -0.89
C ASP A 475 3.69 32.87 -0.90
N ILE A 476 4.82 33.57 -1.08
CA ILE A 476 6.15 32.94 -1.26
C ILE A 476 7.31 33.70 -0.61
N PHE A 477 8.25 32.97 -0.03
CA PHE A 477 9.54 33.47 0.44
C PHE A 477 10.70 32.60 -0.08
N ILE A 478 11.68 33.23 -0.75
CA ILE A 478 12.83 32.57 -1.37
C ILE A 478 14.07 32.76 -0.49
N GLU A 479 14.58 31.71 0.13
CA GLU A 479 15.73 31.82 1.05
C GLU A 479 17.08 31.94 0.31
N THR A 480 17.20 31.33 -0.87
CA THR A 480 18.43 31.39 -1.70
C THR A 480 18.57 32.72 -2.44
N ALA A 481 19.25 33.69 -1.83
CA ALA A 481 19.49 34.99 -2.44
C ALA A 481 20.15 34.91 -3.85
N LYS A 482 19.68 35.75 -4.78
CA LYS A 482 20.11 35.90 -6.19
C LYS A 482 19.84 34.73 -7.14
N THR A 483 19.90 33.48 -6.69
CA THR A 483 19.79 32.30 -7.59
C THR A 483 18.56 31.43 -7.35
N GLY A 484 17.86 31.59 -6.23
CA GLY A 484 16.68 30.79 -5.93
C GLY A 484 15.47 31.13 -6.77
N GLY A 485 14.57 30.17 -6.91
CA GLY A 485 13.30 30.36 -7.60
C GLY A 485 12.18 29.45 -7.09
N VAL A 486 10.95 29.93 -7.22
CA VAL A 486 9.71 29.23 -6.84
C VAL A 486 8.66 29.35 -7.95
N PHE A 487 7.62 28.52 -7.93
CA PHE A 487 6.55 28.54 -8.94
C PHE A 487 5.12 28.48 -8.37
N ILE A 488 4.17 29.04 -9.14
CA ILE A 488 2.72 29.23 -8.85
C ILE A 488 1.87 29.11 -10.20
N ALA A 489 0.53 28.88 -10.18
CA ALA A 489 -0.67 28.91 -11.13
C ALA A 489 -0.75 28.42 -12.63
N ALA A 490 -1.58 27.43 -13.11
CA ALA A 490 -2.48 26.39 -12.50
C ALA A 490 -2.74 25.16 -13.47
N ARG A 491 -3.35 24.00 -13.04
CA ARG A 491 -3.82 22.78 -13.83
C ARG A 491 -2.92 21.50 -14.09
N VAL A 492 -2.49 20.68 -13.11
CA VAL A 492 -1.60 19.49 -13.31
C VAL A 492 -2.24 18.33 -14.11
N ASP A 493 -1.64 17.86 -15.21
CA ASP A 493 -2.12 16.67 -15.96
C ASP A 493 -1.47 15.32 -15.60
N GLN A 494 -0.33 15.28 -14.89
CA GLN A 494 0.35 14.04 -14.47
C GLN A 494 1.04 14.20 -13.10
N GLY A 495 0.96 13.17 -12.26
CA GLY A 495 1.74 13.01 -11.03
C GLY A 495 2.50 11.68 -11.02
N GLY A 496 2.86 11.19 -9.84
CA GLY A 496 3.46 9.87 -9.63
C GLY A 496 4.77 9.64 -10.40
N GLU A 497 5.01 8.40 -10.83
CA GLU A 497 6.12 8.02 -11.73
C GLU A 497 6.21 8.92 -12.97
N ALA A 498 5.05 9.36 -13.49
CA ALA A 498 4.94 10.14 -14.70
C ALA A 498 5.28 11.63 -14.50
N VAL A 499 5.43 12.12 -13.25
CA VAL A 499 5.48 13.56 -12.95
C VAL A 499 6.59 14.34 -13.69
N ARG A 500 7.69 13.68 -14.10
CA ARG A 500 8.72 14.24 -15.01
C ARG A 500 8.20 14.77 -16.36
N HIS A 501 7.02 14.31 -16.79
CA HIS A 501 6.39 14.65 -18.07
C HIS A 501 5.13 15.50 -17.94
N ALA A 502 4.78 15.90 -16.71
CA ALA A 502 3.63 16.73 -16.39
C ALA A 502 3.66 18.06 -17.18
N LYS A 503 2.55 18.40 -17.82
CA LYS A 503 2.41 19.57 -18.69
C LYS A 503 1.52 20.61 -18.05
N GLY A 504 1.82 21.86 -18.41
CA GLY A 504 1.23 22.96 -17.69
C GLY A 504 1.36 24.35 -18.25
N VAL A 505 0.45 25.17 -17.72
CA VAL A 505 0.74 26.56 -17.34
C VAL A 505 1.78 26.52 -16.20
N PHE A 506 2.65 27.52 -16.10
CA PHE A 506 3.60 27.70 -14.99
C PHE A 506 3.87 29.19 -14.80
N PHE A 507 3.99 29.67 -13.56
CA PHE A 507 4.40 31.03 -13.21
C PHE A 507 5.55 31.01 -12.20
N TRP A 508 6.77 31.24 -12.71
CA TRP A 508 8.00 31.27 -11.93
C TRP A 508 8.34 32.68 -11.42
N VAL A 509 8.86 32.75 -10.20
CA VAL A 509 9.41 33.97 -9.56
C VAL A 509 10.81 33.68 -9.06
N TYR A 510 11.77 34.56 -9.35
CA TYR A 510 13.20 34.38 -9.03
C TYR A 510 13.73 35.46 -8.07
N ALA A 511 14.76 35.12 -7.31
CA ALA A 511 15.37 35.98 -6.29
C ALA A 511 16.11 37.23 -6.82
N ASP A 512 16.22 37.39 -8.14
CA ASP A 512 16.70 38.61 -8.80
C ASP A 512 15.57 39.59 -9.19
N GLY A 513 14.32 39.24 -8.88
CA GLY A 513 13.12 40.01 -9.23
C GLY A 513 12.58 39.72 -10.64
N THR A 514 13.18 38.79 -11.39
CA THR A 514 12.62 38.33 -12.67
C THR A 514 11.53 37.28 -12.46
N TYR A 515 10.71 37.09 -13.50
CA TYR A 515 9.58 36.18 -13.50
C TYR A 515 9.38 35.56 -14.88
N LYS A 516 8.82 34.35 -14.94
CA LYS A 516 8.59 33.61 -16.19
C LYS A 516 7.26 32.87 -16.15
N GLY A 517 6.26 33.43 -16.81
CA GLY A 517 4.94 32.84 -16.98
C GLY A 517 4.73 32.20 -18.36
N GLN A 518 3.94 31.12 -18.43
CA GLN A 518 3.26 30.70 -19.64
C GLN A 518 1.76 30.97 -19.53
N TYR A 519 1.19 31.69 -20.50
CA TYR A 519 -0.22 31.71 -20.94
C TYR A 519 -1.34 31.50 -19.87
N ALA A 520 -1.79 32.60 -19.25
CA ALA A 520 -2.82 32.73 -18.20
C ALA A 520 -3.13 34.23 -17.98
N THR A 521 -3.38 34.65 -16.73
CA THR A 521 -3.25 36.06 -16.26
C THR A 521 -2.58 36.01 -14.89
N GLY A 522 -1.35 36.54 -14.80
CA GLY A 522 -0.58 36.55 -13.55
C GLY A 522 -0.72 37.87 -12.80
N MET A 523 -0.69 37.82 -11.47
CA MET A 523 -0.60 39.00 -10.61
C MET A 523 0.59 38.86 -9.65
N LEU A 524 1.18 39.99 -9.26
CA LEU A 524 2.18 40.06 -8.20
C LEU A 524 1.79 41.20 -7.25
N ASN A 525 1.69 40.91 -5.95
CA ASN A 525 1.21 41.86 -4.92
C ASN A 525 -0.13 42.53 -5.29
N GLY A 526 -1.05 41.79 -5.93
CA GLY A 526 -2.34 42.28 -6.40
C GLY A 526 -2.31 43.09 -7.71
N TYR A 527 -1.14 43.38 -8.28
CA TYR A 527 -1.02 44.11 -9.54
C TYR A 527 -0.97 43.15 -10.74
N PRO A 528 -1.74 43.40 -11.81
CA PRO A 528 -1.76 42.53 -13.00
C PRO A 528 -0.44 42.66 -13.77
N LEU A 529 0.28 41.54 -13.86
CA LEU A 529 1.63 41.49 -14.41
C LEU A 529 1.62 41.26 -15.93
N TRP A 530 0.59 40.56 -16.43
CA TRP A 530 0.35 40.28 -17.85
C TRP A 530 -1.06 39.67 -18.04
N LYS A 531 -1.66 39.78 -19.23
CA LYS A 531 -3.07 39.39 -19.49
C LYS A 531 -3.27 38.82 -20.90
N SER A 532 -4.15 37.82 -21.01
CA SER A 532 -4.70 37.23 -22.24
C SER A 532 -3.69 36.55 -23.21
N ALA A 533 -3.56 35.23 -23.08
CA ALA A 533 -3.02 34.37 -24.14
C ALA A 533 -3.71 32.98 -24.11
N VAL A 534 -3.69 32.26 -25.23
CA VAL A 534 -4.48 31.02 -25.42
C VAL A 534 -3.71 29.78 -24.97
N VAL A 535 -4.26 29.05 -24.00
CA VAL A 535 -3.83 27.68 -23.63
C VAL A 535 -4.63 26.67 -24.47
N LEU A 536 -3.94 25.78 -25.17
CA LEU A 536 -4.59 24.74 -25.99
C LEU A 536 -4.86 23.45 -25.20
N GLN A 537 -3.88 22.97 -24.42
CA GLN A 537 -3.95 21.84 -23.49
C GLN A 537 -2.88 22.00 -22.39
N PRO A 538 -3.02 21.36 -21.21
CA PRO A 538 -4.22 20.68 -20.73
C PRO A 538 -5.33 21.68 -20.32
N LYS A 539 -6.58 21.19 -20.28
CA LYS A 539 -7.75 21.99 -19.88
C LYS A 539 -8.03 21.94 -18.37
N ASN A 540 -7.85 20.77 -17.77
CA ASN A 540 -8.16 20.45 -16.38
C ASN A 540 -6.91 19.86 -15.72
N GLY A 541 -6.87 19.85 -14.38
CA GLY A 541 -5.77 19.27 -13.61
C GLY A 541 -5.69 19.80 -12.18
N TRP A 542 -4.82 19.23 -11.35
CA TRP A 542 -4.63 19.65 -9.94
C TRP A 542 -3.99 21.05 -9.78
N ALA A 543 -3.71 21.42 -8.53
CA ALA A 543 -2.85 22.55 -8.15
C ALA A 543 -1.69 22.05 -7.26
N ALA A 544 -0.43 22.38 -7.57
CA ALA A 544 0.72 22.13 -6.67
C ALA A 544 1.68 23.33 -6.47
N ILE A 545 2.43 23.38 -5.35
CA ILE A 545 3.48 24.39 -5.06
C ILE A 545 4.88 23.86 -5.39
N GLY A 546 5.88 24.74 -5.39
CA GLY A 546 7.26 24.32 -5.16
C GLY A 546 8.38 25.21 -5.70
N THR A 547 9.57 24.62 -5.79
CA THR A 547 10.87 25.26 -5.97
C THR A 547 11.55 24.93 -7.31
N ASN A 548 12.51 25.76 -7.71
CA ASN A 548 13.31 25.62 -8.94
C ASN A 548 14.37 24.52 -8.86
N THR A 549 14.88 24.27 -7.67
CA THR A 549 15.75 23.13 -7.34
C THR A 549 15.38 22.62 -5.93
N PHE A 550 16.16 21.68 -5.41
CA PHE A 550 16.10 21.29 -4.01
C PHE A 550 16.74 22.42 -3.17
N GLU A 551 15.91 23.37 -2.78
CA GLU A 551 16.29 24.57 -2.01
C GLU A 551 15.18 24.97 -1.04
N LEU A 552 15.54 25.74 -0.01
CA LEU A 552 14.63 26.14 1.05
C LEU A 552 13.74 27.30 0.59
N ALA A 553 12.44 27.11 0.69
CA ALA A 553 11.42 28.12 0.40
C ALA A 553 10.19 27.91 1.28
N GLN A 554 9.53 29.01 1.64
CA GLN A 554 8.33 29.02 2.48
C GLN A 554 7.11 29.53 1.71
N TYR A 555 5.96 29.01 2.08
CA TYR A 555 4.65 29.19 1.46
C TYR A 555 3.62 29.55 2.54
N ASP A 556 2.72 30.48 2.23
CA ASP A 556 1.70 30.95 3.18
C ASP A 556 0.38 31.33 2.46
N ASN A 557 -0.70 31.48 3.24
CA ASN A 557 -2.03 31.92 2.83
C ASN A 557 -2.53 31.25 1.54
N PHE A 558 -2.35 29.93 1.45
CA PHE A 558 -2.73 29.15 0.29
C PHE A 558 -4.24 29.28 0.02
N ALA A 559 -4.60 29.54 -1.22
CA ALA A 559 -6.00 29.63 -1.62
C ALA A 559 -6.20 29.17 -3.06
N ILE A 560 -7.25 28.39 -3.29
CA ILE A 560 -7.75 28.05 -4.63
C ILE A 560 -9.25 28.32 -4.73
N GLU A 561 -9.67 28.75 -5.91
CA GLU A 561 -11.07 28.91 -6.32
C GLU A 561 -11.20 28.32 -7.74
N ALA A 562 -12.13 27.37 -7.93
CA ALA A 562 -12.33 26.63 -9.16
C ALA A 562 -13.80 26.68 -9.62
N GLU A 563 -14.02 26.88 -10.93
CA GLU A 563 -15.36 27.07 -11.55
C GLU A 563 -16.21 25.80 -11.63
#